data_AF-A0A5B0NG75-F1
#
_entry.id   AF-A0A5B0NG75-F1
#
_cell.length_a   1.000
_cell.length_b   1.000
_cell.length_c   1.000
_cell.angle_alpha   90.00
_cell.angle_beta   90.00
_cell.angle_gamma   90.00
#
_symmetry.space_group_name_H-M   'P 1'
#
loop_
_entity.id
_entity.type
_entity.pdbx_description
1 polymer ?
#
loop_
_entity_poly.entity_id
_entity_poly.type
_entity_poly.pdbx_seq_one_letter_code
_entity_poly.pdbx_strand_id
1 'polypeptide(L)'
;MMIVDDSAIGQPDSVKLCALIGRWFNDFATRPIEVLPFRNILPLTGFTILHSLRIAYLYHSVLSSQGVKVGRRKQDVSFLQSGLVCTTLVMSGTTMAALLQGQPSGLLSEGSGELVASYMLASFAMKWLHPIMAQLPQLPLKLLCFFIDGFATTFGTLSLGLIPTLKDPTKQSSAGEPLILPMILIPLLCGSGASLLVPFFGLFQPQFSFGHPGFLSENLSVDFWGPWMISLCYGTIVDGRGLLFGGCRQILQYGTFYGLDSNFKKGSTPTPWMRPDEAHVLCSLILSTTYIINEFGPQFLNRFTLAKPSNSTKKEKTQPG
;
A
#
# COMPACT_ATOMS: atom_id res chain seq x y z
N MET A 1 -30.52 -21.60 33.31
CA MET A 1 -29.29 -20.98 33.85
C MET A 1 -28.53 -20.46 32.64
N MET A 2 -28.73 -19.18 32.32
CA MET A 2 -28.18 -18.51 31.14
C MET A 2 -26.77 -18.04 31.54
N ILE A 3 -25.74 -18.53 30.85
CA ILE A 3 -24.38 -18.02 31.02
C ILE A 3 -24.37 -16.66 30.32
N VAL A 4 -24.40 -15.59 31.12
CA VAL A 4 -24.20 -14.23 30.67
C VAL A 4 -22.72 -14.10 30.31
N ASP A 5 -22.48 -13.69 29.06
CA ASP A 5 -21.17 -13.47 28.48
C ASP A 5 -20.59 -12.18 29.08
N ASP A 6 -19.81 -12.31 30.16
CA ASP A 6 -19.12 -11.23 30.88
C ASP A 6 -17.92 -10.65 30.11
N SER A 7 -17.94 -10.66 28.77
CA SER A 7 -16.88 -10.07 27.94
C SER A 7 -17.07 -8.56 27.68
N ALA A 8 -18.10 -7.93 28.26
CA ALA A 8 -18.41 -6.51 28.05
C ALA A 8 -17.79 -5.54 29.09
N ILE A 9 -16.99 -6.02 30.04
CA ILE A 9 -16.36 -5.17 31.07
C ILE A 9 -14.85 -5.08 30.83
N GLY A 10 -14.40 -3.94 30.30
CA GLY A 10 -13.01 -3.49 30.46
C GLY A 10 -12.08 -3.60 29.25
N GLN A 11 -12.52 -3.28 28.02
CA GLN A 11 -11.56 -2.93 26.97
C GLN A 11 -11.19 -1.43 27.07
N PRO A 12 -9.90 -1.07 27.11
CA PRO A 12 -9.48 0.33 27.16
C PRO A 12 -9.99 1.09 25.94
N ASP A 13 -10.33 2.37 26.10
CA ASP A 13 -11.04 3.16 25.07
C ASP A 13 -10.26 3.25 23.74
N SER A 14 -8.94 3.08 23.77
CA SER A 14 -8.09 2.98 22.57
C SER A 14 -8.39 1.73 21.73
N VAL A 15 -8.70 0.58 22.35
CA VAL A 15 -9.05 -0.66 21.66
C VAL A 15 -10.43 -0.55 21.01
N LYS A 16 -11.38 0.12 21.69
CA LYS A 16 -12.70 0.43 21.10
C LYS A 16 -12.57 1.35 19.90
N LEU A 17 -11.72 2.38 19.97
CA LEU A 17 -11.47 3.29 18.87
C LEU A 17 -10.84 2.57 17.67
N CYS A 18 -9.82 1.73 17.88
CA CYS A 18 -9.21 0.93 16.81
C CYS A 18 -10.21 -0.04 16.15
N ALA A 19 -11.05 -0.71 16.94
CA ALA A 19 -12.09 -1.59 16.41
C ALA A 19 -13.15 -0.81 15.62
N LEU A 20 -13.50 0.40 16.05
CA LEU A 20 -14.47 1.27 15.37
C LEU A 20 -13.91 1.85 14.07
N ILE A 21 -12.63 2.26 14.05
CA ILE A 21 -11.90 2.66 12.84
C ILE A 21 -11.79 1.46 11.89
N GLY A 22 -11.51 0.26 12.39
CA GLY A 22 -11.45 -0.96 11.60
C GLY A 22 -12.77 -1.31 10.94
N ARG A 23 -13.88 -1.26 11.69
CA ARG A 23 -15.22 -1.43 11.12
C ARG A 23 -15.55 -0.35 10.11
N TRP A 24 -15.28 0.91 10.42
CA TRP A 24 -15.53 2.03 9.50
C TRP A 24 -14.73 1.89 8.21
N PHE A 25 -13.43 1.57 8.29
CA PHE A 25 -12.60 1.38 7.12
C PHE A 25 -13.05 0.17 6.29
N ASN A 26 -13.38 -0.95 6.95
CA ASN A 26 -13.89 -2.12 6.27
C ASN A 26 -15.22 -1.81 5.57
N ASP A 27 -16.14 -1.13 6.23
CA ASP A 27 -17.41 -0.69 5.64
C ASP A 27 -17.17 0.31 4.48
N PHE A 28 -16.23 1.24 4.64
CA PHE A 28 -15.87 2.22 3.60
C PHE A 28 -15.20 1.58 2.37
N ALA A 29 -14.43 0.52 2.59
CA ALA A 29 -13.71 -0.23 1.56
C ALA A 29 -14.59 -1.25 0.85
N THR A 30 -15.59 -1.83 1.54
CA THR A 30 -16.35 -2.99 1.06
C THR A 30 -17.83 -2.71 0.81
N ARG A 31 -18.45 -1.72 1.47
CA ARG A 31 -19.86 -1.40 1.21
C ARG A 31 -19.99 -0.48 -0.01
N PRO A 32 -20.79 -0.88 -1.02
CA PRO A 32 -21.12 0.00 -2.12
C PRO A 32 -21.96 1.17 -1.61
N ILE A 33 -21.75 2.37 -2.17
CA ILE A 33 -22.49 3.57 -1.76
C ILE A 33 -23.97 3.41 -2.14
N GLU A 34 -24.84 3.31 -1.13
CA GLU A 34 -26.28 3.05 -1.32
C GLU A 34 -27.03 4.18 -2.03
N VAL A 35 -26.46 5.40 -2.06
CA VAL A 35 -27.10 6.63 -2.55
C VAL A 35 -26.75 6.95 -4.02
N LEU A 36 -25.89 6.17 -4.68
CA LEU A 36 -25.53 6.43 -6.07
C LEU A 36 -26.65 5.99 -7.04
N PRO A 37 -27.08 6.87 -7.97
CA PRO A 37 -28.18 6.57 -8.91
C PRO A 37 -27.88 5.43 -9.90
N PHE A 38 -26.66 4.90 -9.91
CA PHE A 38 -26.19 3.83 -10.80
C PHE A 38 -25.83 2.53 -10.06
N ARG A 39 -26.33 2.32 -8.83
CA ARG A 39 -26.03 1.16 -7.97
C ARG A 39 -26.14 -0.20 -8.67
N ASN A 40 -27.14 -0.38 -9.54
CA ASN A 40 -27.35 -1.65 -10.25
C ASN A 40 -26.39 -1.87 -11.42
N ILE A 41 -25.56 -0.87 -11.74
CA ILE A 41 -24.65 -0.83 -12.90
C ILE A 41 -23.18 -0.74 -12.45
N LEU A 42 -22.88 -0.10 -11.31
CA LEU A 42 -21.53 0.04 -10.71
C LEU A 42 -21.59 0.14 -9.17
N PRO A 43 -21.51 -0.96 -8.40
CA PRO A 43 -21.35 -0.97 -6.95
C PRO A 43 -19.95 -0.50 -6.50
N LEU A 44 -19.65 0.78 -6.69
CA LEU A 44 -18.40 1.40 -6.23
C LEU A 44 -18.44 1.70 -4.73
N THR A 45 -17.34 1.38 -4.05
CA THR A 45 -17.10 1.74 -2.65
C THR A 45 -16.52 3.13 -2.55
N GLY A 46 -16.76 3.82 -1.43
CA GLY A 46 -16.22 5.17 -1.22
C GLY A 46 -14.69 5.20 -1.29
N PHE A 47 -14.06 4.13 -0.81
CA PHE A 47 -12.62 3.94 -0.93
C PHE A 47 -12.13 3.87 -2.37
N THR A 48 -12.81 3.09 -3.23
CA THR A 48 -12.48 2.96 -4.66
C THR A 48 -12.56 4.32 -5.37
N ILE A 49 -13.55 5.15 -5.05
CA ILE A 49 -13.68 6.50 -5.62
C ILE A 49 -12.55 7.40 -5.16
N LEU A 50 -12.25 7.45 -3.86
CA LEU A 50 -11.15 8.29 -3.35
C LEU A 50 -9.79 7.84 -3.89
N HIS A 51 -9.55 6.53 -3.92
CA HIS A 51 -8.30 5.98 -4.41
C HIS A 51 -8.13 6.20 -5.92
N SER A 52 -9.18 6.03 -6.72
CA SER A 52 -9.14 6.33 -8.16
C SER A 52 -8.90 7.82 -8.45
N LEU A 53 -9.50 8.72 -7.68
CA LEU A 53 -9.21 10.15 -7.75
C LEU A 53 -7.76 10.46 -7.36
N ARG A 54 -7.23 9.84 -6.29
CA ARG A 54 -5.82 10.00 -5.90
C ARG A 54 -4.88 9.56 -7.02
N ILE A 55 -5.11 8.40 -7.62
CA ILE A 55 -4.24 7.84 -8.66
C ILE A 55 -4.27 8.73 -9.91
N ALA A 56 -5.46 9.17 -10.31
CA ALA A 56 -5.62 10.12 -11.40
C ALA A 56 -4.92 11.46 -11.11
N TYR A 57 -5.03 11.98 -9.87
CA TYR A 57 -4.36 13.21 -9.45
C TYR A 57 -2.84 13.07 -9.52
N LEU A 58 -2.28 11.96 -9.05
CA LEU A 58 -0.86 11.66 -9.15
C LEU A 58 -0.40 11.71 -10.61
N TYR A 59 -1.07 10.97 -11.49
CA TYR A 59 -0.68 10.90 -12.90
C TYR A 59 -0.76 12.26 -13.59
N HIS A 60 -1.85 13.01 -13.39
CA HIS A 60 -2.01 14.35 -13.95
C HIS A 60 -0.97 15.34 -13.41
N SER A 61 -0.58 15.22 -12.13
CA SER A 61 0.46 16.05 -11.54
C SER A 61 1.83 15.77 -12.16
N VAL A 62 2.15 14.49 -12.40
CA VAL A 62 3.37 14.10 -13.09
C VAL A 62 3.39 14.63 -14.53
N LEU A 63 2.30 14.46 -15.29
CA LEU A 63 2.18 15.04 -16.64
C LEU A 63 2.33 16.57 -16.62
N SER A 64 1.65 17.24 -15.69
CA SER A 64 1.73 18.70 -15.56
C SER A 64 3.15 19.18 -15.24
N SER A 65 3.92 18.43 -14.45
CA SER A 65 5.32 18.75 -14.17
C SER A 65 6.23 18.64 -15.40
N GLN A 66 5.83 17.82 -16.38
CA GLN A 66 6.51 17.65 -17.66
C GLN A 66 5.99 18.63 -18.73
N GLY A 67 5.08 19.54 -18.36
CA GLY A 67 4.46 20.48 -19.31
C GLY A 67 3.41 19.85 -20.22
N VAL A 68 3.00 18.61 -19.95
CA VAL A 68 2.04 17.84 -20.74
C VAL A 68 0.67 17.82 -20.04
N LYS A 69 -0.41 17.80 -20.81
CA LYS A 69 -1.78 17.70 -20.28
C LYS A 69 -2.53 16.54 -20.94
N VAL A 70 -3.65 16.17 -20.33
CA VAL A 70 -4.59 15.20 -20.94
C VAL A 70 -5.57 15.97 -21.83
N GLY A 71 -5.60 15.62 -23.11
CA GLY A 71 -6.31 16.43 -24.10
C GLY A 71 -6.37 15.81 -25.50
N ARG A 72 -6.66 16.66 -26.48
CA ARG A 72 -6.83 16.27 -27.90
C ARG A 72 -5.72 16.83 -28.78
N ARG A 73 -4.79 17.62 -28.25
CA ARG A 73 -3.69 18.17 -29.06
C ARG A 73 -2.64 17.09 -29.29
N LYS A 74 -1.88 17.23 -30.37
CA LYS A 74 -0.83 16.26 -30.77
C LYS A 74 0.28 16.07 -29.70
N GLN A 75 0.44 17.05 -28.80
CA GLN A 75 1.40 17.04 -27.70
C GLN A 75 0.79 16.58 -26.37
N ASP A 76 -0.54 16.37 -26.32
CA ASP A 76 -1.25 15.94 -25.12
C ASP A 76 -1.30 14.41 -25.04
N VAL A 77 -1.41 13.89 -23.82
CA VAL A 77 -1.74 12.47 -23.58
C VAL A 77 -3.22 12.25 -23.85
N SER A 78 -3.54 11.17 -24.58
CA SER A 78 -4.94 10.83 -24.87
C SER A 78 -5.69 10.38 -23.61
N PHE A 79 -7.01 10.59 -23.58
CA PHE A 79 -7.84 10.10 -22.47
C PHE A 79 -7.75 8.59 -22.27
N LEU A 80 -7.68 7.84 -23.37
CA LEU A 80 -7.56 6.38 -23.30
C LEU A 80 -6.22 5.98 -22.67
N GLN A 81 -5.12 6.59 -23.09
CA GLN A 81 -3.81 6.35 -22.49
C GLN A 81 -3.80 6.71 -21.01
N SER A 82 -4.35 7.86 -20.65
CA SER A 82 -4.42 8.31 -19.26
C SER A 82 -5.23 7.37 -18.37
N GLY A 83 -6.40 6.92 -18.85
CA GLY A 83 -7.21 5.92 -18.19
C GLY A 83 -6.50 4.57 -18.05
N LEU A 84 -5.86 4.08 -19.12
CA LEU A 84 -5.11 2.82 -19.11
C LEU A 84 -3.93 2.87 -18.14
N VAL A 85 -3.19 3.98 -18.06
CA VAL A 85 -2.10 4.14 -17.10
C VAL A 85 -2.66 4.12 -15.67
N CYS A 86 -3.74 4.84 -15.38
CA CYS A 86 -4.37 4.85 -14.06
C CYS A 86 -4.85 3.45 -13.63
N THR A 87 -5.48 2.72 -14.55
CA THR A 87 -5.91 1.33 -14.30
C THR A 87 -4.70 0.41 -14.09
N THR A 88 -3.65 0.55 -14.91
CA THR A 88 -2.44 -0.27 -14.80
C THR A 88 -1.71 -0.02 -13.48
N LEU A 89 -1.65 1.22 -13.01
CA LEU A 89 -1.06 1.56 -11.71
C LEU A 89 -1.68 0.77 -10.57
N VAL A 90 -3.00 0.56 -10.58
CA VAL A 90 -3.67 -0.16 -9.50
C VAL A 90 -3.71 -1.66 -9.73
N MET A 91 -3.99 -2.10 -10.96
CA MET A 91 -4.23 -3.51 -11.24
C MET A 91 -2.98 -4.31 -11.59
N SER A 92 -1.84 -3.64 -11.80
CA SER A 92 -0.56 -4.29 -12.12
C SER A 92 -0.19 -5.39 -11.14
N GLY A 93 -0.33 -5.12 -9.84
CA GLY A 93 0.08 -6.05 -8.79
C GLY A 93 -0.74 -7.34 -8.77
N THR A 94 -2.06 -7.19 -8.75
CA THR A 94 -3.00 -8.32 -8.79
C THR A 94 -2.92 -9.07 -10.12
N THR A 95 -2.68 -8.36 -11.23
CA THR A 95 -2.48 -8.98 -12.55
C THR A 95 -1.21 -9.84 -12.58
N MET A 96 -0.07 -9.32 -12.11
CA MET A 96 1.17 -10.12 -12.05
C MET A 96 1.02 -11.31 -11.10
N ALA A 97 0.40 -11.12 -9.93
CA ALA A 97 0.13 -12.20 -9.00
C ALA A 97 -0.78 -13.28 -9.61
N ALA A 98 -1.81 -12.89 -10.35
CA ALA A 98 -2.71 -13.83 -11.04
C ALA A 98 -1.98 -14.61 -12.14
N LEU A 99 -1.18 -13.92 -12.96
CA LEU A 99 -0.40 -14.55 -14.03
C LEU A 99 0.59 -15.60 -13.49
N LEU A 100 1.30 -15.29 -12.39
CA LEU A 100 2.19 -16.26 -11.74
C LEU A 100 1.46 -17.47 -11.16
N GLN A 101 0.19 -17.31 -10.81
CA GLN A 101 -0.67 -18.38 -10.29
C GLN A 101 -1.42 -19.13 -11.41
N GLY A 102 -1.19 -18.78 -12.69
CA GLY A 102 -1.92 -19.37 -13.81
C GLY A 102 -3.40 -19.00 -13.85
N GLN A 103 -3.80 -17.92 -13.17
CA GLN A 103 -5.18 -17.42 -13.10
C GLN A 103 -5.42 -16.35 -14.18
N PRO A 104 -6.68 -16.13 -14.60
CA PRO A 104 -7.01 -15.05 -15.53
C PRO A 104 -6.56 -13.70 -14.96
N SER A 105 -6.05 -12.83 -15.84
CA SER A 105 -5.56 -11.49 -15.48
C SER A 105 -6.59 -10.74 -14.63
N GLY A 106 -6.14 -10.11 -13.54
CA GLY A 106 -7.02 -9.29 -12.69
C GLY A 106 -7.72 -8.18 -13.47
N LEU A 107 -7.18 -7.73 -14.61
CA LEU A 107 -7.79 -6.71 -15.48
C LEU A 107 -8.93 -7.26 -16.34
N LEU A 108 -8.99 -8.58 -16.52
CA LEU A 108 -9.99 -9.30 -17.32
C LEU A 108 -10.80 -10.29 -16.49
N SER A 109 -10.63 -10.31 -15.17
CA SER A 109 -11.37 -11.20 -14.29
C SER A 109 -12.81 -10.73 -14.13
N GLU A 110 -13.71 -11.66 -13.86
CA GLU A 110 -15.10 -11.34 -13.56
C GLU A 110 -15.19 -10.36 -12.37
N GLY A 111 -15.98 -9.28 -12.49
CA GLY A 111 -16.07 -8.21 -11.49
C GLY A 111 -14.99 -7.11 -11.55
N SER A 112 -13.94 -7.26 -12.37
CA SER A 112 -12.89 -6.23 -12.51
C SER A 112 -13.32 -4.99 -13.30
N GLY A 113 -14.35 -5.12 -14.15
CA GLY A 113 -14.80 -4.08 -15.06
C GLY A 113 -15.22 -2.79 -14.36
N GLU A 114 -15.80 -2.88 -13.17
CA GLU A 114 -16.22 -1.74 -12.36
C GLU A 114 -15.04 -0.94 -11.82
N LEU A 115 -14.00 -1.65 -11.35
CA LEU A 115 -12.74 -1.04 -10.92
C LEU A 115 -12.10 -0.32 -12.10
N VAL A 116 -11.93 -1.01 -13.24
CA VAL A 116 -11.38 -0.42 -14.47
C VAL A 116 -12.13 0.84 -14.87
N ALA A 117 -13.48 0.76 -14.90
CA ALA A 117 -14.32 1.91 -15.24
C ALA A 117 -14.14 3.08 -14.26
N SER A 118 -14.00 2.81 -12.96
CA SER A 118 -13.75 3.85 -11.95
C SER A 118 -12.44 4.60 -12.18
N TYR A 119 -11.34 3.89 -12.50
CA TYR A 119 -10.04 4.51 -12.78
C TYR A 119 -10.04 5.28 -14.09
N MET A 120 -10.70 4.76 -15.12
CA MET A 120 -10.86 5.47 -16.40
C MET A 120 -11.69 6.75 -16.22
N LEU A 121 -12.80 6.68 -15.48
CA LEU A 121 -13.67 7.84 -15.23
C LEU A 121 -12.98 8.87 -14.34
N ALA A 122 -12.28 8.44 -13.29
CA ALA A 122 -11.50 9.33 -12.43
C ALA A 122 -10.42 10.07 -13.22
N SER A 123 -9.72 9.38 -14.12
CA SER A 123 -8.75 10.02 -15.02
C SER A 123 -9.39 11.07 -15.92
N PHE A 124 -10.57 10.78 -16.48
CA PHE A 124 -11.30 11.77 -17.27
C PHE A 124 -11.73 12.99 -16.44
N ALA A 125 -12.30 12.76 -15.26
CA ALA A 125 -12.74 13.82 -14.34
C ALA A 125 -11.57 14.70 -13.87
N MET A 126 -10.39 14.10 -13.68
CA MET A 126 -9.20 14.79 -13.20
C MET A 126 -8.69 15.87 -14.15
N LYS A 127 -9.07 15.85 -15.44
CA LYS A 127 -8.81 16.96 -16.36
C LYS A 127 -9.34 18.30 -15.81
N TRP A 128 -10.50 18.28 -15.17
CA TRP A 128 -11.16 19.48 -14.63
C TRP A 128 -10.84 19.68 -13.16
N LEU A 129 -10.64 18.59 -12.42
CA LEU A 129 -10.41 18.63 -10.98
C LEU A 129 -8.96 19.00 -10.62
N HIS A 130 -7.99 18.61 -11.45
CA HIS A 130 -6.56 18.84 -11.18
C HIS A 130 -6.21 20.32 -10.93
N PRO A 131 -6.67 21.30 -11.75
CA PRO A 131 -6.43 22.71 -11.48
C PRO A 131 -7.02 23.21 -10.15
N ILE A 132 -8.15 22.65 -9.71
CA ILE A 132 -8.78 23.01 -8.43
C ILE A 132 -7.97 22.40 -7.27
N MET A 133 -7.60 21.12 -7.37
CA MET A 133 -6.79 20.45 -6.36
C MET A 133 -5.40 21.08 -6.23
N ALA A 134 -4.81 21.55 -7.32
CA ALA A 134 -3.52 22.24 -7.31
C ALA A 134 -3.55 23.57 -6.54
N GLN A 135 -4.71 24.19 -6.36
CA GLN A 135 -4.89 25.42 -5.59
C GLN A 135 -5.07 25.17 -4.09
N LEU A 136 -5.33 23.92 -3.68
CA LEU A 136 -5.46 23.58 -2.26
C LEU A 136 -4.11 23.66 -1.54
N PRO A 137 -4.11 23.83 -0.20
CA PRO A 137 -2.90 23.76 0.58
C PRO A 137 -2.20 22.42 0.38
N GLN A 138 -0.95 22.46 -0.08
CA GLN A 138 -0.22 21.28 -0.53
C GLN A 138 0.06 20.27 0.59
N LEU A 139 0.32 20.75 1.82
CA LEU A 139 0.63 19.89 2.95
C LEU A 139 -0.54 18.96 3.36
N PRO A 140 -1.75 19.46 3.68
CA PRO A 140 -2.87 18.59 4.05
C PRO A 140 -3.28 17.67 2.89
N LEU A 141 -3.19 18.14 1.64
CA LEU A 141 -3.47 17.32 0.47
C LEU A 141 -2.47 16.15 0.37
N LYS A 142 -1.17 16.41 0.52
CA LYS A 142 -0.14 15.36 0.53
C LYS A 142 -0.34 14.35 1.66
N LEU A 143 -0.61 14.82 2.88
CA LEU A 143 -0.86 13.93 4.02
C LEU A 143 -2.07 13.03 3.77
N LEU A 144 -3.17 13.59 3.24
CA LEU A 144 -4.34 12.80 2.86
C LEU A 144 -4.00 11.75 1.79
N CYS A 145 -3.21 12.11 0.77
CA CYS A 145 -2.74 11.16 -0.23
C CYS A 145 -1.94 10.02 0.41
N PHE A 146 -1.00 10.30 1.31
CA PHE A 146 -0.23 9.27 2.00
C PHE A 146 -1.08 8.33 2.85
N PHE A 147 -2.14 8.82 3.48
CA PHE A 147 -3.11 7.95 4.15
C PHE A 147 -3.83 7.06 3.16
N ILE A 148 -4.41 7.63 2.09
CA ILE A 148 -5.10 6.84 1.06
C ILE A 148 -4.18 5.75 0.49
N ASP A 149 -2.92 6.07 0.25
CA ASP A 149 -1.91 5.14 -0.27
C ASP A 149 -1.56 4.04 0.73
N GLY A 150 -1.33 4.39 2.00
CA GLY A 150 -1.05 3.41 3.03
C GLY A 150 -2.18 2.40 3.20
N PHE A 151 -3.42 2.87 3.17
CA PHE A 151 -4.61 2.00 3.21
C PHE A 151 -4.79 1.18 1.92
N ALA A 152 -4.59 1.77 0.74
CA ALA A 152 -4.76 1.08 -0.54
C ALA A 152 -3.72 -0.02 -0.75
N THR A 153 -2.46 0.30 -0.51
CA THR A 153 -1.37 -0.67 -0.59
C THR A 153 -1.57 -1.77 0.45
N THR A 154 -1.99 -1.45 1.68
CA THR A 154 -2.26 -2.47 2.70
C THR A 154 -3.39 -3.41 2.31
N PHE A 155 -4.49 -2.88 1.78
CA PHE A 155 -5.58 -3.68 1.25
C PHE A 155 -5.12 -4.59 0.10
N GLY A 156 -4.37 -4.06 -0.88
CA GLY A 156 -3.82 -4.85 -1.97
C GLY A 156 -2.89 -5.96 -1.49
N THR A 157 -1.94 -5.64 -0.62
CA THR A 157 -0.98 -6.59 -0.07
C THR A 157 -1.63 -7.66 0.79
N LEU A 158 -2.47 -7.28 1.75
CA LEU A 158 -3.02 -8.20 2.74
C LEU A 158 -4.28 -8.90 2.25
N SER A 159 -5.28 -8.12 1.81
CA SER A 159 -6.60 -8.66 1.48
C SER A 159 -6.61 -9.40 0.14
N LEU A 160 -5.83 -8.92 -0.86
CA LEU A 160 -5.74 -9.57 -2.17
C LEU A 160 -4.51 -10.49 -2.31
N GLY A 161 -3.48 -10.30 -1.48
CA GLY A 161 -2.25 -11.09 -1.52
C GLY A 161 -2.13 -12.11 -0.39
N LEU A 162 -1.82 -11.65 0.82
CA LEU A 162 -1.37 -12.51 1.92
C LEU A 162 -2.48 -13.40 2.49
N ILE A 163 -3.66 -12.85 2.77
CA ILE A 163 -4.77 -13.61 3.37
C ILE A 163 -5.26 -14.73 2.44
N PRO A 164 -5.52 -14.48 1.15
CA PRO A 164 -5.90 -15.56 0.23
C PRO A 164 -4.81 -16.63 0.14
N THR A 165 -3.54 -16.21 0.11
CA THR A 165 -2.39 -17.14 0.06
C THR A 165 -2.32 -18.02 1.31
N LEU A 166 -2.51 -17.45 2.51
CA LEU A 166 -2.53 -18.19 3.78
C LEU A 166 -3.68 -19.19 3.88
N LYS A 167 -4.83 -18.89 3.25
CA LYS A 167 -6.02 -19.74 3.24
C LYS A 167 -5.98 -20.84 2.18
N ASP A 168 -5.11 -20.70 1.19
CA ASP A 168 -5.01 -21.64 0.08
C ASP A 168 -4.30 -22.94 0.50
N PRO A 169 -4.99 -24.10 0.50
CA PRO A 169 -4.40 -25.36 0.92
C PRO A 169 -3.28 -25.84 -0.02
N THR A 170 -3.27 -25.40 -1.29
CA THR A 170 -2.22 -25.77 -2.25
C THR A 170 -0.90 -25.05 -1.98
N LYS A 171 -0.93 -23.98 -1.16
CA LYS A 171 0.22 -23.15 -0.79
C LYS A 171 0.72 -23.46 0.63
N GLN A 172 0.29 -24.60 1.16
CA GLN A 172 0.71 -25.11 2.46
C GLN A 172 1.58 -26.36 2.28
N SER A 173 2.52 -26.56 3.19
CA SER A 173 3.30 -27.78 3.28
C SER A 173 2.42 -28.95 3.71
N SER A 174 2.93 -30.17 3.60
CA SER A 174 2.26 -31.38 4.13
C SER A 174 1.99 -31.33 5.65
N ALA A 175 2.65 -30.41 6.38
CA ALA A 175 2.42 -30.15 7.79
C ALA A 175 1.38 -29.05 8.06
N GLY A 176 0.75 -28.48 7.02
CA GLY A 176 -0.20 -27.38 7.13
C GLY A 176 0.44 -26.02 7.37
N GLU A 177 1.75 -25.90 7.16
CA GLU A 177 2.50 -24.65 7.32
C GLU A 177 2.53 -23.85 6.02
N PRO A 178 2.43 -22.51 6.08
CA PRO A 178 2.48 -21.68 4.89
C PRO A 178 3.86 -21.76 4.20
N LEU A 179 3.88 -21.98 2.88
CA LEU A 179 5.12 -22.00 2.09
C LEU A 179 5.73 -20.60 1.99
N ILE A 180 7.01 -20.45 2.30
CA ILE A 180 7.68 -19.13 2.39
C ILE A 180 7.60 -18.35 1.08
N LEU A 181 7.88 -19.00 -0.06
CA LEU A 181 7.96 -18.33 -1.35
C LEU A 181 6.64 -17.65 -1.75
N PRO A 182 5.48 -18.33 -1.78
CA PRO A 182 4.21 -17.66 -2.10
C PRO A 182 3.80 -16.62 -1.05
N MET A 183 4.15 -16.79 0.24
CA MET A 183 3.86 -15.79 1.28
C MET A 183 4.65 -14.50 1.13
N ILE A 184 5.79 -14.52 0.46
CA ILE A 184 6.57 -13.32 0.17
C ILE A 184 6.18 -12.76 -1.19
N LEU A 185 6.16 -13.61 -2.21
CA LEU A 185 6.07 -13.16 -3.60
C LEU A 185 4.69 -12.60 -3.96
N ILE A 186 3.60 -13.28 -3.58
CA ILE A 186 2.24 -12.86 -3.95
C ILE A 186 1.87 -11.54 -3.27
N PRO A 187 2.05 -11.36 -1.94
CA PRO A 187 1.72 -10.09 -1.28
C PRO A 187 2.59 -8.93 -1.73
N LEU A 188 3.87 -9.20 -2.00
CA LEU A 188 4.79 -8.21 -2.56
C LEU A 188 4.27 -7.72 -3.91
N LEU A 189 3.97 -8.62 -4.85
CA LEU A 189 3.46 -8.23 -6.16
C LEU A 189 2.13 -7.48 -6.05
N CYS A 190 1.19 -7.95 -5.24
CA CYS A 190 -0.09 -7.26 -5.04
C CYS A 190 0.06 -5.84 -4.45
N GLY A 191 1.09 -5.60 -3.62
CA GLY A 191 1.35 -4.29 -3.03
C GLY A 191 2.24 -3.37 -3.86
N SER A 192 3.25 -3.92 -4.54
CA SER A 192 4.31 -3.18 -5.21
C SER A 192 4.21 -3.25 -6.74
N GLY A 193 3.06 -3.63 -7.29
CA GLY A 193 2.93 -3.86 -8.73
C GLY A 193 3.26 -2.61 -9.57
N ALA A 194 2.81 -1.45 -9.09
CA ALA A 194 3.07 -0.17 -9.73
C ALA A 194 4.57 0.18 -9.72
N SER A 195 5.26 -0.02 -8.60
CA SER A 195 6.69 0.33 -8.47
C SER A 195 7.59 -0.52 -9.36
N LEU A 196 7.10 -1.70 -9.76
CA LEU A 196 7.76 -2.56 -10.75
C LEU A 196 7.47 -2.11 -12.17
N LEU A 197 6.19 -1.96 -12.54
CA LEU A 197 5.79 -1.74 -13.93
C LEU A 197 5.96 -0.30 -14.42
N VAL A 198 5.75 0.68 -13.56
CA VAL A 198 5.84 2.11 -13.92
C VAL A 198 7.22 2.50 -14.45
N PRO A 199 8.32 2.25 -13.72
CA PRO A 199 9.65 2.60 -14.22
C PRO A 199 10.09 1.65 -15.34
N PHE A 200 9.62 0.40 -15.34
CA PHE A 200 9.95 -0.55 -16.40
C PHE A 200 9.37 -0.15 -17.76
N PHE A 201 8.12 0.33 -17.80
CA PHE A 201 7.45 0.75 -19.05
C PHE A 201 7.42 2.28 -19.26
N GLY A 202 8.03 3.05 -18.36
CA GLY A 202 8.01 4.51 -18.44
C GLY A 202 6.59 5.07 -18.46
N LEU A 203 5.66 4.49 -17.68
CA LEU A 203 4.22 4.78 -17.78
C LEU A 203 3.86 6.24 -17.45
N PHE A 204 4.77 6.94 -16.76
CA PHE A 204 4.67 8.36 -16.41
C PHE A 204 5.22 9.31 -17.47
N GLN A 205 5.78 8.79 -18.57
CA GLN A 205 6.19 9.58 -19.71
C GLN A 205 5.06 9.65 -20.75
N PRO A 206 4.96 10.76 -21.51
CA PRO A 206 4.01 10.87 -22.62
C PRO A 206 4.26 9.83 -23.72
N GLN A 207 5.53 9.42 -23.87
CA GLN A 207 5.95 8.31 -24.72
C GLN A 207 6.49 7.20 -23.83
N PHE A 208 6.00 5.97 -24.01
CA PHE A 208 6.49 4.83 -23.23
C PHE A 208 7.94 4.53 -23.59
N SER A 209 8.74 4.25 -22.56
CA SER A 209 10.17 3.95 -22.68
C SER A 209 10.51 2.81 -21.75
N PHE A 210 11.45 1.95 -22.14
CA PHE A 210 11.94 0.92 -21.23
C PHE A 210 13.00 1.49 -20.28
N GLY A 211 12.82 1.28 -18.98
CA GLY A 211 13.72 1.76 -17.93
C GLY A 211 14.18 0.65 -16.98
N HIS A 212 15.00 1.01 -15.98
CA HIS A 212 15.38 0.09 -14.92
C HIS A 212 14.24 -0.07 -13.89
N PRO A 213 13.96 -1.29 -13.40
CA PRO A 213 12.87 -1.50 -12.47
C PRO A 213 13.12 -0.81 -11.13
N GLY A 214 12.05 -0.31 -10.49
CA GLY A 214 12.13 0.57 -9.32
C GLY A 214 12.68 -0.07 -8.03
N PHE A 215 12.90 -1.39 -8.01
CA PHE A 215 13.60 -2.06 -6.91
C PHE A 215 15.14 -1.97 -7.02
N LEU A 216 15.66 -1.56 -8.18
CA LEU A 216 17.07 -1.26 -8.40
C LEU A 216 17.41 0.23 -8.25
N SER A 217 16.44 1.07 -7.83
CA SER A 217 16.71 2.49 -7.61
C SER A 217 17.65 2.70 -6.42
N GLU A 218 18.51 3.71 -6.52
CA GLU A 218 19.51 4.05 -5.49
C GLU A 218 18.88 4.34 -4.11
N ASN A 219 17.60 4.73 -4.07
CA ASN A 219 16.83 4.87 -2.85
C ASN A 219 15.92 3.66 -2.62
N LEU A 220 15.86 3.19 -1.37
CA LEU A 220 15.00 2.09 -0.94
C LEU A 220 13.53 2.53 -1.03
N SER A 221 12.86 2.21 -2.13
CA SER A 221 11.50 2.72 -2.40
C SER A 221 10.49 2.14 -1.40
N VAL A 222 9.81 3.01 -0.65
CA VAL A 222 8.73 2.61 0.28
C VAL A 222 7.62 1.88 -0.48
N ASP A 223 7.36 2.26 -1.73
CA ASP A 223 6.38 1.59 -2.59
C ASP A 223 6.70 0.11 -2.86
N PHE A 224 7.98 -0.30 -2.78
CA PHE A 224 8.39 -1.69 -2.93
C PHE A 224 8.56 -2.40 -1.59
N TRP A 225 9.27 -1.78 -0.64
CA TRP A 225 9.61 -2.41 0.64
C TRP A 225 8.49 -2.32 1.69
N GLY A 226 7.61 -1.34 1.56
CA GLY A 226 6.42 -1.17 2.39
C GLY A 226 5.54 -2.41 2.43
N PRO A 227 5.09 -2.94 1.28
CA PRO A 227 4.38 -4.22 1.17
C PRO A 227 5.04 -5.39 1.90
N TRP A 228 6.36 -5.49 1.82
CA TRP A 228 7.11 -6.56 2.50
C TRP A 228 7.04 -6.40 4.02
N MET A 229 7.29 -5.20 4.52
CA MET A 229 7.19 -4.85 5.93
C MET A 229 5.80 -5.14 6.49
N ILE A 230 4.73 -4.67 5.85
CA ILE A 230 3.36 -4.91 6.36
C ILE A 230 2.95 -6.39 6.28
N SER A 231 3.45 -7.14 5.29
CA SER A 231 3.20 -8.59 5.19
C SER A 231 3.83 -9.33 6.36
N LEU A 232 5.07 -8.96 6.73
CA LEU A 232 5.74 -9.51 7.90
C LEU A 232 5.03 -9.12 9.20
N CYS A 233 4.66 -7.85 9.36
CA CYS A 233 3.93 -7.39 10.54
C CYS A 233 2.60 -8.15 10.70
N TYR A 234 1.77 -8.17 9.66
CA TYR A 234 0.47 -8.84 9.71
C TYR A 234 0.61 -10.35 9.90
N GLY A 235 1.47 -10.99 9.11
CA GLY A 235 1.69 -12.43 9.21
C GLY A 235 2.20 -12.86 10.58
N THR A 236 3.07 -12.05 11.21
CA THR A 236 3.58 -12.33 12.56
C THR A 236 2.51 -12.15 13.65
N ILE A 237 1.70 -11.09 13.55
CA ILE A 237 0.69 -10.74 14.57
C ILE A 237 -0.53 -11.67 14.51
N VAL A 238 -1.00 -11.99 13.31
CA VAL A 238 -2.29 -12.67 13.09
C VAL A 238 -2.14 -14.17 12.84
N ASP A 239 -1.17 -14.59 12.03
CA ASP A 239 -1.02 -16.01 11.66
C ASP A 239 0.03 -16.71 12.53
N GLY A 240 1.26 -16.19 12.54
CA GLY A 240 2.37 -16.72 13.33
C GLY A 240 2.79 -18.14 13.00
N ARG A 241 2.33 -18.73 11.88
CA ARG A 241 2.69 -20.09 11.45
C ARG A 241 3.87 -20.10 10.49
N GLY A 242 4.50 -21.27 10.39
CA GLY A 242 5.61 -21.52 9.48
C GLY A 242 6.90 -20.80 9.90
N LEU A 243 7.97 -21.07 9.16
CA LEU A 243 9.31 -20.58 9.49
C LEU A 243 9.41 -19.05 9.51
N LEU A 244 8.78 -18.39 8.53
CA LEU A 244 8.87 -16.94 8.35
C LEU A 244 8.19 -16.19 9.51
N PHE A 245 6.87 -16.35 9.65
CA PHE A 245 6.10 -15.62 10.65
C PHE A 245 6.30 -16.18 12.06
N GLY A 246 6.40 -17.50 12.21
CA GLY A 246 6.70 -18.14 13.49
C GLY A 246 8.09 -17.75 14.02
N GLY A 247 9.11 -17.69 13.15
CA GLY A 247 10.44 -17.22 13.52
C GLY A 247 10.44 -15.76 13.97
N CYS A 248 9.82 -14.86 13.20
CA CYS A 248 9.65 -13.45 13.61
C CYS A 248 8.94 -13.33 14.96
N ARG A 249 7.90 -14.15 15.18
CA ARG A 249 7.11 -14.15 16.41
C ARG A 249 7.95 -14.59 17.62
N GLN A 250 8.76 -15.62 17.48
CA GLN A 250 9.66 -16.10 18.53
C GLN A 250 10.71 -15.07 18.90
N ILE A 251 11.31 -14.40 17.91
CA ILE A 251 12.28 -13.32 18.14
C ILE A 251 11.64 -12.20 18.96
N LEU A 252 10.41 -11.79 18.62
CA LEU A 252 9.69 -10.74 19.32
C LEU A 252 9.26 -11.13 20.74
N GLN A 253 8.94 -12.41 20.98
CA GLN A 253 8.51 -12.87 22.31
C GLN A 253 9.67 -13.18 23.26
N TYR A 254 10.72 -13.79 22.75
CA TYR A 254 11.75 -14.41 23.58
C TYR A 254 13.14 -13.78 23.36
N GLY A 255 13.31 -12.89 22.39
CA GLY A 255 14.59 -12.20 22.14
C GLY A 255 15.71 -13.11 21.63
N THR A 256 15.40 -14.36 21.24
CA THR A 256 16.39 -15.38 20.87
C THR A 256 15.98 -16.13 19.62
N PHE A 257 16.94 -16.44 18.75
CA PHE A 257 16.80 -17.43 17.66
C PHE A 257 16.92 -18.88 18.16
N TYR A 258 17.45 -19.09 19.37
CA TYR A 258 17.65 -20.40 19.99
C TYR A 258 16.35 -20.88 20.64
N GLY A 259 15.39 -21.22 19.79
CA GLY A 259 14.06 -21.71 20.18
C GLY A 259 13.32 -22.34 19.01
N LEU A 260 14.03 -22.82 17.99
CA LEU A 260 13.51 -23.79 17.01
C LEU A 260 13.35 -25.15 17.70
N ASP A 261 12.60 -25.17 18.80
CA ASP A 261 12.23 -26.38 19.47
C ASP A 261 11.32 -27.14 18.48
N SER A 262 11.79 -28.29 18.01
CA SER A 262 11.06 -29.22 17.13
C SER A 262 9.75 -29.72 17.75
N ASN A 263 9.45 -29.27 18.96
CA ASN A 263 8.25 -29.50 19.75
C ASN A 263 7.15 -28.44 19.55
N PHE A 264 7.29 -27.48 18.63
CA PHE A 264 6.13 -26.76 18.11
C PHE A 264 5.16 -27.78 17.53
N LYS A 265 4.17 -28.16 18.35
CA LYS A 265 3.16 -29.17 18.06
C LYS A 265 2.64 -28.96 16.64
N LYS A 266 2.96 -29.93 15.79
CA LYS A 266 2.22 -30.23 14.56
C LYS A 266 0.72 -29.98 14.81
N GLY A 267 0.18 -28.95 14.18
CA GLY A 267 -1.27 -28.72 14.10
C GLY A 267 -1.93 -27.76 15.10
N SER A 268 -1.23 -27.10 16.03
CA SER A 268 -1.87 -26.02 16.83
C SER A 268 -1.68 -24.66 16.15
N THR A 269 -2.76 -24.10 15.61
CA THR A 269 -2.75 -22.72 15.09
C THR A 269 -2.43 -21.76 16.25
N PRO A 270 -1.35 -20.95 16.15
CA PRO A 270 -1.02 -19.96 17.15
C PRO A 270 -2.22 -19.04 17.39
N THR A 271 -2.48 -18.69 18.64
CA THR A 271 -3.51 -17.68 18.93
C THR A 271 -3.08 -16.34 18.35
N PRO A 272 -3.92 -15.61 17.60
CA PRO A 272 -3.56 -14.30 17.08
C PRO A 272 -3.32 -13.32 18.25
N TRP A 273 -2.31 -12.46 18.16
CA TRP A 273 -2.08 -11.40 19.16
C TRP A 273 -3.06 -10.25 19.02
N MET A 274 -3.64 -10.08 17.83
CA MET A 274 -4.56 -9.00 17.51
C MET A 274 -5.62 -9.52 16.53
N ARG A 275 -6.83 -8.94 16.58
CA ARG A 275 -7.88 -9.31 15.62
C ARG A 275 -7.45 -8.91 14.19
N PRO A 276 -7.80 -9.70 13.16
CA PRO A 276 -7.45 -9.41 11.76
C PRO A 276 -7.82 -7.99 11.31
N ASP A 277 -9.00 -7.50 11.71
CA ASP A 277 -9.49 -6.17 11.34
C ASP A 277 -8.65 -5.04 11.96
N GLU A 278 -8.27 -5.21 13.23
CA GLU A 278 -7.44 -4.25 13.94
C GLU A 278 -6.00 -4.27 13.41
N ALA A 279 -5.49 -5.45 13.04
CA ALA A 279 -4.18 -5.61 12.41
C ALA A 279 -4.11 -4.96 11.02
N HIS A 280 -5.20 -4.97 10.25
CA HIS A 280 -5.28 -4.23 8.97
C HIS A 280 -5.13 -2.72 9.17
N VAL A 281 -5.84 -2.17 10.16
CA VAL A 281 -5.74 -0.74 10.48
C VAL A 281 -4.33 -0.39 10.94
N LEU A 282 -3.76 -1.20 11.83
CA LEU A 282 -2.40 -0.99 12.32
C LEU A 282 -1.38 -0.99 11.16
N CYS A 283 -1.44 -1.99 10.28
CA CYS A 283 -0.54 -2.06 9.11
C CYS A 283 -0.72 -0.87 8.17
N SER A 284 -1.97 -0.42 7.96
CA SER A 284 -2.29 0.75 7.14
C SER A 284 -1.72 2.04 7.72
N LEU A 285 -1.80 2.20 9.05
CA LEU A 285 -1.24 3.35 9.76
C LEU A 285 0.29 3.32 9.75
N ILE A 286 0.91 2.15 9.95
CA ILE A 286 2.37 1.98 9.85
C ILE A 286 2.84 2.40 8.46
N LEU A 287 2.19 1.91 7.40
CA LEU A 287 2.59 2.23 6.03
C LEU A 287 2.36 3.71 5.69
N SER A 288 1.21 4.27 6.09
CA SER A 288 0.92 5.71 5.92
C SER A 288 1.99 6.58 6.61
N THR A 289 2.36 6.22 7.84
CA THR A 289 3.39 6.92 8.61
C THR A 289 4.76 6.76 7.96
N THR A 290 5.06 5.59 7.38
CA THR A 290 6.30 5.36 6.64
C THR A 290 6.41 6.26 5.41
N TYR A 291 5.31 6.46 4.66
CA TYR A 291 5.29 7.43 3.56
C TYR A 291 5.56 8.87 4.04
N ILE A 292 4.95 9.27 5.15
CA ILE A 292 5.16 10.60 5.76
C ILE A 292 6.63 10.77 6.19
N ILE A 293 7.21 9.77 6.86
CA ILE A 293 8.60 9.81 7.30
C ILE A 293 9.56 9.82 6.11
N ASN A 294 9.26 9.07 5.04
CA ASN A 294 10.12 9.06 3.86
C ASN A 294 10.15 10.42 3.14
N GLU A 295 9.02 11.12 3.06
CA GLU A 295 8.94 12.43 2.42
C GLU A 295 9.54 13.55 3.30
N PHE A 296 9.19 13.59 4.60
CA PHE A 296 9.54 14.71 5.48
C PHE A 296 10.73 14.43 6.39
N GLY A 297 11.05 13.17 6.67
CA GLY A 297 12.11 12.74 7.57
C GLY A 297 13.49 13.32 7.25
N PRO A 298 13.93 13.38 5.99
CA PRO A 298 15.20 14.02 5.64
C PRO A 298 15.26 15.50 6.05
N GLN A 299 14.14 16.23 5.99
CA GLN A 299 14.08 17.65 6.38
C GLN A 299 14.15 17.81 7.90
N PHE A 300 13.52 16.90 8.66
CA PHE A 300 13.62 16.88 10.11
C PHE A 300 15.02 16.49 10.57
N LEU A 301 15.60 15.41 10.02
CA LEU A 301 16.95 14.97 10.34
C LEU A 301 17.99 16.04 10.01
N ASN A 302 17.86 16.75 8.89
CA ASN A 302 18.73 17.88 8.54
C ASN A 302 18.60 19.07 9.50
N ARG A 303 17.41 19.34 10.06
CA ARG A 303 17.23 20.35 11.12
C ARG A 303 17.88 19.94 12.44
N PHE A 304 17.86 18.65 12.78
CA PHE A 304 18.51 18.13 13.99
C PHE A 304 20.02 17.93 13.84
N THR A 305 20.53 17.80 12.61
CA THR A 305 21.97 17.62 12.32
C THR A 305 22.70 18.91 11.94
N LEU A 306 22.01 20.05 11.87
CA LEU A 306 22.62 21.39 11.75
C LEU A 306 23.10 21.94 13.11
N ALA A 307 23.87 21.13 13.82
CA ALA A 307 24.92 21.63 14.72
C ALA A 307 26.26 21.41 14.00
N LYS A 308 26.45 22.12 12.88
CA LYS A 308 27.79 22.21 12.26
C LYS A 308 28.68 22.95 13.27
N PRO A 309 29.82 22.41 13.70
CA PRO A 309 30.70 23.14 14.59
C PRO A 309 31.12 24.44 13.89
N SER A 310 30.86 25.55 14.56
CA SER A 310 31.38 26.87 14.22
C SER A 310 32.91 26.78 14.19
N ASN A 311 33.50 26.70 13.01
CA ASN A 311 34.89 27.09 12.83
C ASN A 311 34.94 28.61 12.80
N SER A 312 34.83 29.23 13.97
CA SER A 312 35.26 30.60 14.16
C SER A 312 36.78 30.64 14.32
N THR A 313 37.38 31.49 13.49
CA THR A 313 38.68 32.16 13.66
C THR A 313 39.97 31.35 13.55
N LYS A 314 40.70 31.57 12.44
CA LYS A 314 41.98 32.26 12.51
C LYS A 314 42.06 33.38 11.47
N LYS A 315 42.31 34.58 12.01
CA LYS A 315 42.56 35.85 11.34
C LYS A 315 43.82 35.80 10.46
N GLU A 316 43.70 36.42 9.29
CA GLU A 316 44.56 37.51 8.80
C GLU A 316 46.04 37.20 8.51
N LYS A 317 46.38 37.25 7.21
CA LYS A 317 47.48 38.11 6.76
C LYS A 317 47.21 38.69 5.39
N THR A 318 47.11 40.01 5.40
CA THR A 318 47.06 40.96 4.29
C THR A 318 48.28 40.80 3.36
N GLN A 319 48.01 40.98 2.06
CA GLN A 319 48.87 41.28 0.89
C GLN A 319 50.05 42.24 1.16
N PRO A 320 51.08 42.46 0.27
CA PRO A 320 50.92 42.60 -1.19
C PRO A 320 52.10 42.19 -2.12
N GLY A 321 51.84 42.24 -3.42
CA GLY A 321 52.78 42.05 -4.54
C GLY A 321 52.05 41.71 -5.81
#